data_AF-A0A846AHE4-F1
#
_entry.id   AF-A0A846AHE4-F1
#
_cell.length_a   1.000
_cell.length_b   1.000
_cell.length_c   1.000
_cell.angle_alpha   90.00
_cell.angle_beta   90.00
_cell.angle_gamma   90.00
#
_symmetry.space_group_name_H-M   'P 1'
#
loop_
_entity.id
_entity.type
_entity.pdbx_description
1 polymer ?
#
loop_
_entity_poly.entity_id
_entity_poly.type
_entity_poly.pdbx_seq_one_letter_code
_entity_poly.pdbx_strand_id
1 'polypeptide(L)'
;MIFTQKYIFRGLSMKHTFKLIFLISLIISIFPASCSVGGGYWYYKTKSWVDSAKRVDGKVKELLEVENETNGIMYTPVVQYKYKGEIKTYTSNVSSYPKPYNEGDTVTILIDRENSDKVRIDSVNDLYFGVIMLGIFTLPFVVIVLIAVSVSYVLMRFSREVKNDSQQELLDTTQN
;
A
#
# COMPACT_ATOMS: atom_id res chain seq x y z
N MET A 1 -38.89 -22.00 -36.30
CA MET A 1 -37.44 -22.16 -36.49
C MET A 1 -36.67 -20.84 -36.31
N ILE A 2 -36.89 -20.11 -35.20
CA ILE A 2 -36.27 -18.78 -34.94
C ILE A 2 -35.62 -18.72 -33.55
N PHE A 3 -35.94 -19.64 -32.64
CA PHE A 3 -35.47 -19.61 -31.25
C PHE A 3 -34.03 -20.14 -31.05
N THR A 4 -33.49 -20.92 -31.99
CA THR A 4 -32.19 -21.60 -31.81
C THR A 4 -30.98 -20.75 -32.22
N GLN A 5 -31.16 -19.79 -33.12
CA GLN A 5 -30.08 -18.90 -33.61
C GLN A 5 -29.59 -17.92 -32.52
N LYS A 6 -30.46 -17.51 -31.60
CA LYS A 6 -30.16 -16.53 -30.55
C LYS A 6 -29.19 -17.06 -29.47
N TYR A 7 -29.09 -18.37 -29.29
CA TYR A 7 -28.20 -18.99 -28.30
C TYR A 7 -26.77 -19.20 -28.83
N ILE A 8 -26.65 -19.57 -30.12
CA ILE A 8 -25.35 -19.84 -30.75
C ILE A 8 -24.53 -18.55 -30.89
N PHE A 9 -25.18 -17.42 -31.21
CA PHE A 9 -24.50 -16.11 -31.29
C PHE A 9 -24.02 -15.58 -29.93
N ARG A 10 -24.64 -15.98 -28.81
CA ARG A 10 -24.18 -15.59 -27.46
C ARG A 10 -22.93 -16.37 -27.03
N GLY A 11 -22.79 -17.64 -27.42
CA GLY A 11 -21.64 -18.47 -27.03
C GLY A 11 -20.29 -18.05 -27.63
N LEU A 12 -20.29 -17.48 -28.85
CA LEU A 12 -19.08 -16.94 -29.48
C LEU A 12 -18.67 -15.60 -28.84
N SER A 13 -19.64 -14.74 -28.51
CA SER A 13 -19.41 -13.45 -27.84
C SER A 13 -18.87 -13.62 -26.41
N MET A 14 -19.36 -14.61 -25.66
CA MET A 14 -18.98 -14.86 -24.25
C MET A 14 -17.48 -15.16 -24.05
N LYS A 15 -16.82 -15.79 -25.02
CA LYS A 15 -15.38 -16.09 -24.92
C LYS A 15 -14.52 -14.83 -25.02
N HIS A 16 -14.93 -13.88 -25.86
CA HIS A 16 -14.23 -12.61 -26.04
C HIS A 16 -14.51 -11.68 -24.86
N THR A 17 -15.73 -11.68 -24.31
CA THR A 17 -16.05 -10.86 -23.13
C THR A 17 -15.30 -11.31 -21.87
N PHE A 18 -15.16 -12.62 -21.61
CA PHE A 18 -14.36 -13.09 -20.47
C PHE A 18 -12.86 -12.77 -20.61
N LYS A 19 -12.30 -12.93 -21.81
CA LYS A 19 -10.90 -12.52 -22.07
C LYS A 19 -10.71 -11.01 -21.92
N LEU A 20 -11.68 -10.22 -22.36
CA LEU A 20 -11.64 -8.77 -22.27
C LEU A 20 -11.68 -8.31 -20.81
N ILE A 21 -12.57 -8.88 -19.99
CA ILE A 21 -12.65 -8.58 -18.54
C ILE A 21 -11.32 -8.92 -17.86
N PHE A 22 -10.74 -10.08 -18.16
CA PHE A 22 -9.45 -10.48 -17.61
C PHE A 22 -8.32 -9.52 -18.00
N LEU A 23 -8.24 -9.10 -19.27
CA LEU A 23 -7.25 -8.13 -19.75
C LEU A 23 -7.42 -6.76 -19.10
N ILE A 24 -8.66 -6.28 -18.93
CA ILE A 24 -8.95 -5.02 -18.26
C ILE A 24 -8.50 -5.09 -16.79
N SER A 25 -8.79 -6.17 -16.09
CA SER A 25 -8.32 -6.38 -14.71
C SER A 25 -6.79 -6.40 -14.61
N LEU A 26 -6.09 -6.97 -15.60
CA LEU A 26 -4.64 -6.98 -15.66
C LEU A 26 -4.07 -5.56 -15.81
N ILE A 27 -4.67 -4.74 -16.67
CA ILE A 27 -4.24 -3.35 -16.89
C ILE A 27 -4.48 -2.52 -15.62
N ILE A 28 -5.64 -2.67 -14.96
CA ILE A 28 -5.95 -1.97 -13.72
C ILE A 28 -4.98 -2.36 -12.58
N SER A 29 -4.48 -3.60 -12.58
CA SER A 29 -3.52 -4.08 -11.58
C SER A 29 -2.15 -3.39 -11.62
N ILE A 30 -1.81 -2.71 -12.73
CA ILE A 30 -0.52 -2.01 -12.87
C ILE A 30 -0.40 -0.88 -11.84
N PHE A 31 -1.50 -0.18 -11.55
CA PHE A 31 -1.51 0.92 -10.59
C PHE A 31 -1.15 0.46 -9.15
N PRO A 32 -1.89 -0.48 -8.52
CA PRO A 32 -1.52 -0.95 -7.18
C PRO A 32 -0.18 -1.67 -7.16
N ALA A 33 0.24 -2.34 -8.24
CA ALA A 33 1.56 -2.93 -8.34
C ALA A 33 2.67 -1.87 -8.29
N SER A 34 2.52 -0.77 -9.05
CA SER A 34 3.44 0.37 -9.03
C SER A 34 3.53 1.01 -7.64
N CYS A 35 2.37 1.27 -7.01
CA CYS A 35 2.32 1.81 -5.65
C CYS A 35 3.00 0.87 -4.63
N SER A 36 2.80 -0.44 -4.76
CA SER A 36 3.42 -1.45 -3.88
C SER A 36 4.94 -1.48 -4.01
N VAL A 37 5.45 -1.43 -5.25
CA VAL A 37 6.91 -1.38 -5.51
C VAL A 37 7.51 -0.08 -4.95
N GLY A 38 6.85 1.06 -5.17
CA GLY A 38 7.29 2.34 -4.62
C GLY A 38 7.30 2.37 -3.09
N GLY A 39 6.24 1.85 -2.46
CA GLY A 39 6.14 1.72 -1.00
C GLY A 39 7.21 0.78 -0.43
N GLY A 40 7.46 -0.35 -1.09
CA GLY A 40 8.52 -1.30 -0.69
C GLY A 40 9.92 -0.71 -0.80
N TYR A 41 10.21 0.03 -1.86
CA TYR A 41 11.47 0.75 -2.02
C TYR A 41 11.66 1.81 -0.92
N TRP A 42 10.61 2.59 -0.61
CA TRP A 42 10.66 3.57 0.47
C TRP A 42 10.86 2.89 1.82
N TYR A 43 10.14 1.81 2.12
CA TYR A 43 10.34 1.01 3.33
C TYR A 43 11.80 0.54 3.47
N TYR A 44 12.37 -0.05 2.42
CA TYR A 44 13.75 -0.53 2.44
C TYR A 44 14.74 0.61 2.67
N LYS A 45 14.55 1.74 2.01
CA LYS A 45 15.39 2.93 2.17
C LYS A 45 15.32 3.48 3.60
N THR A 46 14.12 3.61 4.16
CA THR A 46 13.93 4.06 5.55
C THR A 46 14.55 3.05 6.52
N LYS A 47 14.34 1.75 6.31
CA LYS A 47 14.88 0.70 7.19
C LYS A 47 16.41 0.71 7.18
N SER A 48 17.03 0.75 5.99
CA SER A 48 18.48 0.86 5.85
C SER A 48 19.05 2.12 6.51
N TRP A 49 18.31 3.23 6.48
CA TRP A 49 18.69 4.47 7.15
C TRP A 49 18.60 4.34 8.68
N VAL A 50 17.51 3.77 9.20
CA VAL A 50 17.33 3.54 10.64
C VAL A 50 18.42 2.61 11.20
N ASP A 51 18.84 1.61 10.42
CA ASP A 51 19.86 0.63 10.84
C ASP A 51 21.28 1.22 10.82
N SER A 52 21.55 2.20 9.93
CA SER A 52 22.85 2.88 9.88
C SER A 52 22.92 4.14 10.77
N ALA A 53 21.77 4.67 11.19
CA ALA A 53 21.67 5.86 12.02
C ALA A 53 22.20 5.62 13.44
N LYS A 54 22.81 6.66 14.02
CA LYS A 54 23.21 6.64 15.41
C LYS A 54 22.03 6.98 16.31
N ARG A 55 21.77 6.08 17.27
CA ARG A 55 20.76 6.27 18.32
C ARG A 55 21.34 7.08 19.47
N VAL A 56 20.63 8.14 19.87
CA VAL A 56 20.98 9.02 20.99
C VAL A 56 19.72 9.34 21.77
N ASP A 57 19.77 9.27 23.09
CA ASP A 57 18.64 9.67 23.92
C ASP A 57 18.55 11.20 24.01
N GLY A 58 17.33 11.71 23.82
CA GLY A 58 16.98 13.11 23.97
C GLY A 58 15.81 13.29 24.92
N LYS A 59 15.62 14.53 25.37
CA LYS A 59 14.48 14.93 26.19
C LYS A 59 13.64 15.94 25.44
N VAL A 60 12.32 15.75 25.46
CA VAL A 60 11.38 16.74 24.94
C VAL A 60 11.46 17.97 25.83
N LYS A 61 11.97 19.08 25.27
CA LYS A 61 12.13 20.34 25.98
C LYS A 61 10.81 21.11 26.02
N GLU A 62 10.15 21.19 24.88
CA GLU A 62 8.93 21.98 24.68
C GLU A 62 8.11 21.39 23.52
N LEU A 63 6.81 21.69 23.51
CA LEU A 63 5.91 21.38 22.40
C LEU A 63 5.47 22.69 21.76
N LEU A 64 5.82 22.92 20.50
CA LEU A 64 5.34 24.08 19.78
C LEU A 64 3.90 23.84 19.31
N GLU A 65 3.03 24.81 19.60
CA GLU A 65 1.66 24.83 19.09
C GLU A 65 1.68 25.44 17.69
N VAL A 66 1.30 24.65 16.69
CA VAL A 66 1.16 25.08 15.30
C VAL A 66 -0.32 25.13 14.98
N GLU A 67 -0.82 26.34 14.75
CA GLU A 67 -2.20 26.56 14.33
C GLU A 67 -2.38 26.13 12.88
N ASN A 68 -3.34 25.25 12.63
CA ASN A 68 -3.70 24.83 11.28
C ASN A 68 -4.88 25.67 10.77
N GLU A 69 -4.89 25.97 9.47
CA GLU A 69 -5.89 26.80 8.77
C GLU A 69 -7.36 26.34 9.00
N THR A 70 -7.55 25.09 9.46
CA THR A 70 -8.88 24.50 9.74
C THR A 70 -9.22 24.47 11.25
N ASN A 71 -8.81 25.47 12.03
CA ASN A 71 -9.09 25.65 13.47
C ASN A 71 -8.60 24.52 14.40
N GLY A 72 -7.51 23.84 14.04
CA GLY A 72 -6.92 22.78 14.86
C GLY A 72 -5.53 23.17 15.37
N ILE A 73 -5.29 23.03 16.68
CA ILE A 73 -3.95 23.17 17.26
C ILE A 73 -3.22 21.83 17.09
N MET A 74 -2.08 21.86 16.41
CA MET A 74 -1.17 20.72 16.30
C MET A 74 0.06 20.93 17.19
N TYR A 75 0.66 19.84 17.66
CA TYR A 75 1.81 19.90 18.55
C TYR A 75 3.05 19.34 17.87
N THR A 76 4.11 20.14 17.85
CA THR A 76 5.42 19.77 17.29
C THR A 76 6.44 19.65 18.42
N PRO A 77 6.99 18.45 18.68
CA PRO A 77 7.98 18.28 19.74
C PRO A 77 9.33 18.87 19.36
N VAL A 78 9.91 19.61 20.31
CA VAL A 78 11.28 20.12 20.28
C VAL A 78 12.09 19.30 21.28
N VAL A 79 13.06 18.54 20.77
CA VAL A 79 13.85 17.60 21.55
C VAL A 79 15.26 18.12 21.72
N GLN A 80 15.74 18.18 22.96
CA GLN A 80 17.11 18.48 23.30
C GLN A 80 17.90 17.17 23.45
N TYR A 81 19.06 17.08 22.82
CA TYR A 81 19.92 15.89 22.88
C TYR A 81 21.39 16.27 22.92
N LYS A 82 22.23 15.37 23.42
CA LYS A 82 23.68 15.57 23.48
C LYS A 82 24.38 14.76 22.40
N TYR A 83 25.08 15.42 21.48
CA TYR A 83 25.83 14.76 20.42
C TYR A 83 27.25 15.33 20.34
N LYS A 84 28.25 14.44 20.35
CA LYS A 84 29.68 14.79 20.33
C LYS A 84 30.11 15.78 21.43
N GLY A 85 29.43 15.78 22.57
CA GLY A 85 29.74 16.68 23.70
C GLY A 85 28.94 17.97 23.70
N GLU A 86 28.30 18.33 22.59
CA GLU A 86 27.46 19.52 22.46
C GLU A 86 25.98 19.21 22.71
N ILE A 87 25.28 20.16 23.31
CA ILE A 87 23.83 20.12 23.46
C ILE A 87 23.22 20.73 22.19
N LYS A 88 22.41 19.95 21.48
CA LYS A 88 21.69 20.37 20.28
C LYS A 88 20.20 20.22 20.49
N THR A 89 19.44 20.97 19.69
CA THR A 89 17.98 20.94 19.70
C THR A 89 17.49 20.52 18.32
N TYR A 90 16.49 19.66 18.27
CA TYR A 90 15.84 19.19 17.06
C TYR A 90 14.35 19.46 17.16
N THR A 91 13.81 20.17 16.17
CA THR A 91 12.37 20.34 15.99
C THR A 91 11.89 19.27 15.03
N SER A 92 10.92 18.44 15.45
CA SER A 92 10.33 17.45 14.55
C SER A 92 9.63 18.12 13.38
N ASN A 93 9.70 17.50 12.20
CA ASN A 93 8.92 17.93 11.03
C ASN A 93 7.48 17.38 11.06
N VAL A 94 7.16 16.54 12.05
CA VAL A 94 5.85 15.92 12.20
C VAL A 94 5.13 16.57 13.37
N SER A 95 4.06 17.29 13.03
CA SER A 95 3.10 17.82 13.98
C SER A 95 1.93 16.85 14.09
N SER A 96 1.35 16.67 15.27
CA SER A 96 0.23 15.75 15.45
C SER A 96 -0.76 16.26 16.48
N TYR A 97 -2.01 15.85 16.30
CA TYR A 97 -3.09 16.00 17.27
C TYR A 97 -3.79 14.64 17.43
N PRO A 98 -4.00 14.14 18.66
CA PRO A 98 -3.61 14.72 19.96
C PRO A 98 -2.08 14.72 20.20
N LYS A 99 -1.63 15.37 21.29
CA LYS A 99 -0.22 15.46 21.69
C LYS A 99 0.43 14.06 21.72
N PRO A 100 1.46 13.77 20.90
CA PRO A 100 2.12 12.46 20.90
C PRO A 100 3.14 12.29 22.04
N TYR A 101 3.62 13.39 22.62
CA TYR A 101 4.62 13.42 23.69
C TYR A 101 4.27 14.52 24.70
N ASN A 102 4.88 14.45 25.87
CA ASN A 102 4.84 15.49 26.91
C ASN A 102 6.23 16.11 27.12
N GLU A 103 6.25 17.31 27.70
CA GLU A 103 7.49 17.94 28.13
C GLU A 103 8.19 17.08 29.20
N GLY A 104 9.50 16.90 29.04
CA GLY A 104 10.31 16.04 29.90
C GLY A 104 10.39 14.57 29.47
N ASP A 105 9.56 14.13 28.51
CA ASP A 105 9.61 12.75 28.01
C ASP A 105 10.98 12.45 27.40
N THR A 106 11.49 11.25 27.68
CA THR A 106 12.73 10.75 27.08
C THR A 106 12.39 10.01 25.80
N VAL A 107 12.97 10.45 24.68
CA VAL A 107 12.76 9.88 23.36
C VAL A 107 14.09 9.54 22.70
N THR A 108 14.13 8.45 21.96
CA THR A 108 15.31 8.09 21.18
C THR A 108 15.32 8.86 19.86
N ILE A 109 16.44 9.52 19.57
CA ILE A 109 16.70 10.25 18.34
C ILE A 109 17.64 9.43 17.45
N LEU A 110 17.33 9.43 16.15
CA LEU A 110 18.16 8.88 15.10
C LEU A 110 18.89 10.01 14.38
N ILE A 111 20.22 9.94 14.38
CA ILE A 111 21.10 10.88 13.69
C ILE A 111 21.75 10.15 12.53
N ASP A 112 21.58 10.68 11.32
CA ASP A 112 22.21 10.14 10.12
C ASP A 112 23.75 10.27 10.19
N ARG A 113 24.44 9.21 9.80
CA ARG A 113 25.90 9.12 9.86
C ARG A 113 26.59 9.92 8.76
N GLU A 114 25.95 10.05 7.60
CA GLU A 114 26.42 10.80 6.44
C GLU A 114 26.04 12.28 6.54
N ASN A 115 24.91 12.59 7.17
CA ASN A 115 24.46 13.98 7.33
C ASN A 115 23.91 14.24 8.75
N SER A 116 24.72 14.86 9.61
CA SER A 116 24.32 15.14 11.00
C SER A 116 23.13 16.07 11.19
N ASP A 117 22.68 16.76 10.13
CA ASP A 117 21.51 17.64 10.17
C ASP A 117 20.21 16.87 9.93
N LYS A 118 20.29 15.65 9.39
CA LYS A 118 19.16 14.74 9.28
C LYS A 118 18.96 13.99 10.58
N VAL A 119 18.10 14.57 11.39
CA VAL A 119 17.70 14.05 12.69
C VAL A 119 16.22 13.69 12.63
N ARG A 120 15.81 12.57 13.23
CA ARG A 120 14.39 12.17 13.39
C ARG A 120 14.18 11.47 14.71
N ILE A 121 12.94 11.45 15.19
CA ILE A 121 12.59 10.67 16.37
C ILE A 121 12.40 9.20 15.94
N ASP A 122 12.87 8.25 16.75
CA ASP A 122 12.64 6.82 16.52
C ASP A 122 11.18 6.45 16.85
N SER A 123 10.27 6.93 16.00
CA SER A 123 8.84 6.67 16.10
C SER A 123 8.35 6.05 14.82
N VAL A 124 7.54 4.99 14.93
CA VAL A 124 6.97 4.29 13.77
C VAL A 124 6.18 5.26 12.89
N ASN A 125 5.45 6.19 13.50
CA ASN A 125 4.70 7.19 12.76
C ASN A 125 5.64 8.15 12.03
N ASP A 126 6.63 8.73 12.70
CA ASP A 126 7.58 9.67 12.07
C ASP A 126 8.37 9.02 10.91
N LEU A 127 8.70 7.72 11.04
CA LEU A 127 9.51 7.00 10.07
C LEU A 127 8.71 6.37 8.93
N TYR A 128 7.55 5.78 9.22
CA TYR A 128 6.82 4.91 8.29
C TYR A 128 5.43 5.42 7.91
N PHE A 129 4.99 6.59 8.40
CA PHE A 129 3.65 7.12 8.09
C PHE A 129 3.35 7.15 6.57
N GLY A 130 4.29 7.61 5.75
CA GLY A 130 4.12 7.61 4.29
C GLY A 130 3.94 6.21 3.69
N VAL A 131 4.68 5.22 4.21
CA VAL A 131 4.57 3.81 3.77
C VAL A 131 3.24 3.21 4.22
N ILE A 132 2.82 3.48 5.45
CA ILE A 132 1.55 3.01 6.01
C ILE A 132 0.38 3.56 5.21
N MET A 133 0.40 4.86 4.89
CA MET A 133 -0.63 5.50 4.07
C MET A 133 -0.71 4.86 2.69
N LEU A 134 0.42 4.70 2.00
CA LEU A 134 0.45 4.00 0.70
C LEU A 134 -0.11 2.58 0.80
N GLY A 135 0.19 1.85 1.89
CA GLY A 135 -0.36 0.52 2.15
C GLY A 135 -1.88 0.53 2.28
N ILE A 136 -2.44 1.42 3.10
CA ILE A 136 -3.89 1.56 3.31
C ILE A 136 -4.60 1.90 1.99
N PHE A 137 -4.04 2.81 1.19
CA PHE A 137 -4.60 3.16 -0.11
C PHE A 137 -4.51 2.03 -1.14
N THR A 138 -3.47 1.21 -1.09
CA THR A 138 -3.23 0.16 -2.09
C THR A 138 -4.02 -1.12 -1.79
N LEU A 139 -4.20 -1.46 -0.51
CA LEU A 139 -4.84 -2.70 -0.06
C LEU A 139 -6.21 -3.00 -0.69
N PRO A 140 -7.19 -2.07 -0.72
CA PRO A 140 -8.51 -2.36 -1.28
C PRO A 140 -8.44 -2.66 -2.79
N PHE A 141 -7.54 -2.01 -3.53
CA PHE A 141 -7.37 -2.27 -4.96
C PHE A 141 -6.80 -3.66 -5.22
N VAL A 142 -5.84 -4.10 -4.40
CA VAL A 142 -5.30 -5.47 -4.50
C VAL A 142 -6.41 -6.50 -4.26
N VAL A 143 -7.25 -6.30 -3.25
CA VAL A 143 -8.37 -7.20 -2.95
C VAL A 143 -9.37 -7.28 -4.11
N ILE A 144 -9.77 -6.13 -4.68
CA ILE A 144 -10.69 -6.07 -5.82
C ILE A 144 -10.11 -6.83 -7.03
N VAL A 145 -8.82 -6.61 -7.34
CA VAL A 145 -8.16 -7.29 -8.45
C VAL A 145 -8.10 -8.80 -8.22
N LEU A 146 -7.76 -9.24 -7.00
CA LEU A 146 -7.72 -10.67 -6.66
C LEU A 146 -9.10 -11.34 -6.80
N ILE A 147 -10.17 -10.67 -6.37
CA ILE A 147 -11.54 -11.17 -6.53
C ILE A 147 -11.90 -11.25 -8.02
N ALA A 148 -11.65 -10.19 -8.79
CA ALA A 148 -11.98 -10.15 -10.22
C ALA A 148 -11.24 -11.24 -11.01
N VAL A 149 -9.96 -11.46 -10.71
CA VAL A 149 -9.16 -12.54 -11.31
C VAL A 149 -9.69 -13.92 -10.90
N SER A 150 -10.03 -14.11 -9.62
CA SER A 150 -10.55 -15.39 -9.11
C SER A 150 -11.90 -15.74 -9.72
N VAL A 151 -12.83 -14.77 -9.79
CA VAL A 151 -14.13 -14.96 -10.45
C VAL A 151 -13.94 -15.27 -11.93
N SER A 152 -13.08 -14.52 -12.62
CA SER A 152 -12.78 -14.78 -14.03
C SER A 152 -12.22 -16.19 -14.24
N TYR A 153 -11.33 -16.64 -13.35
CA TYR A 153 -10.74 -17.98 -13.38
C TYR A 153 -11.80 -19.08 -13.20
N VAL A 154 -12.68 -18.95 -12.21
CA VAL A 154 -13.77 -19.91 -11.94
C VAL A 154 -14.74 -19.99 -13.13
N LEU A 155 -15.15 -18.84 -13.68
CA LEU A 155 -16.05 -18.80 -14.85
C LEU A 155 -15.41 -19.43 -16.09
N MET A 156 -14.10 -19.19 -16.31
CA MET A 156 -13.37 -19.84 -17.41
C MET A 156 -13.25 -21.35 -17.22
N ARG A 157 -13.09 -21.84 -15.98
CA ARG A 157 -13.04 -23.28 -15.68
C ARG A 157 -14.37 -23.95 -15.99
N PHE A 158 -15.47 -23.40 -15.48
CA PHE A 158 -16.81 -23.95 -15.71
C PHE A 158 -17.19 -23.97 -17.20
N SER A 159 -16.90 -22.89 -17.94
CA SER A 159 -17.15 -22.86 -19.38
C SER A 159 -16.33 -23.88 -20.17
N ARG A 160 -15.17 -24.31 -19.67
CA ARG A 160 -14.34 -25.35 -20.32
C ARG A 160 -14.93 -26.74 -20.12
N GLU A 161 -15.41 -27.04 -18.91
CA GLU A 161 -16.04 -28.33 -18.59
C GLU A 161 -17.30 -28.56 -19.45
N VAL A 162 -18.22 -27.60 -19.47
CA VAL A 162 -19.44 -27.66 -20.31
C VAL A 162 -19.12 -27.84 -21.81
N LYS A 163 -18.05 -27.23 -22.29
CA LYS A 163 -17.62 -27.40 -23.69
C LYS A 163 -17.08 -28.81 -23.94
N ASN A 164 -16.35 -29.40 -23.01
CA ASN A 164 -15.80 -30.74 -23.19
C ASN A 164 -16.91 -31.80 -23.19
N ASP A 165 -17.88 -31.67 -22.29
CA ASP A 165 -19.01 -32.61 -22.18
C ASP A 165 -19.88 -32.59 -23.45
N SER A 166 -20.20 -31.39 -23.94
CA SER A 166 -20.96 -31.24 -25.20
C SER A 166 -20.21 -31.73 -26.43
N GLN A 167 -18.87 -31.68 -26.46
CA GLN A 167 -18.10 -32.27 -27.57
C GLN A 167 -18.09 -33.79 -27.48
N GLN A 168 -18.01 -34.36 -26.28
CA GLN A 168 -18.04 -35.81 -26.07
C GLN A 168 -19.38 -36.40 -26.51
N GLU A 169 -20.50 -35.79 -26.10
CA GLU A 169 -21.85 -36.23 -26.46
C GLU A 169 -22.09 -36.23 -27.99
N LEU A 170 -21.54 -35.24 -28.69
CA LEU A 170 -21.59 -35.16 -30.15
C LEU A 170 -20.78 -36.27 -30.83
N LEU A 171 -19.62 -36.62 -30.27
CA LEU A 171 -18.80 -37.72 -30.81
C LEU A 171 -19.53 -39.05 -30.65
N ASP A 172 -20.12 -39.30 -29.47
CA ASP A 172 -20.84 -40.52 -29.17
C ASP A 172 -22.10 -40.69 -30.04
N THR A 173 -22.79 -39.59 -30.39
CA THR A 173 -23.94 -39.62 -31.32
C THR A 173 -23.56 -39.78 -32.78
N THR A 174 -22.35 -39.39 -33.19
CA THR A 174 -21.88 -39.60 -34.57
C THR A 174 -21.30 -40.99 -34.85
N GLN A 175 -20.99 -41.77 -33.80
CA GLN A 175 -20.46 -43.12 -33.91
C GLN A 175 -21.52 -44.23 -33.83
N ASN A 176 -22.78 -43.89 -33.51
CA ASN A 176 -23.95 -44.77 -33.56
C ASN A 176 -24.77 -44.52 -34.83
#